data_AF-A0A6B3G042-F1
#
_entry.id   AF-A0A6B3G042-F1
#
_cell.length_a   1.000
_cell.length_b   1.000
_cell.length_c   1.000
_cell.angle_alpha   90.00
_cell.angle_beta   90.00
_cell.angle_gamma   90.00
#
_symmetry.space_group_name_H-M   'P 1'
#
loop_
_entity.id
_entity.type
_entity.pdbx_description
1 polymer ?
#
loop_
_entity_poly.entity_id
_entity_poly.type
_entity_poly.pdbx_seq_one_letter_code
_entity_poly.pdbx_strand_id
1 'polypeptide(L)'
;PWRWVAIAATAVLLAQFLNGLITNPGWEWDVFAQFFTAPTILKAVWITLQLTFYGTAIGFALGIVLAFMRLSASGFLRTVAYGYIWAFRSIPLIVQLLFWFNLAYLYKELTFGIPFGPGFFSFDTM
;
A
#
# COMPACT_ATOMS: atom_id res chain seq x y z
N PRO A 1 27.20 -2.32 41.43
CA PRO A 1 26.02 -2.74 42.23
C PRO A 1 24.68 -2.59 41.50
N TRP A 2 24.31 -1.40 40.98
CA TRP A 2 22.99 -1.18 40.37
C TRP A 2 22.69 -1.90 39.05
N ARG A 3 23.71 -2.29 38.29
CA ARG A 3 23.51 -3.06 37.04
C ARG A 3 22.88 -4.43 37.30
N TRP A 4 23.27 -5.12 38.36
CA TRP A 4 22.72 -6.44 38.71
C TRP A 4 21.25 -6.37 39.14
N VAL A 5 20.90 -5.32 39.88
CA VAL A 5 19.51 -5.07 40.28
C VAL A 5 18.65 -4.73 39.06
N ALA A 6 19.15 -3.91 38.14
CA ALA A 6 18.45 -3.60 36.90
C ALA A 6 18.26 -4.84 36.01
N ILE A 7 19.29 -5.68 35.85
CA ILE A 7 19.21 -6.94 35.10
C ILE A 7 18.17 -7.88 35.70
N ALA A 8 18.20 -8.07 37.03
CA ALA A 8 17.23 -8.91 37.71
C ALA A 8 15.79 -8.38 37.54
N ALA A 9 15.59 -7.07 37.71
CA ALA A 9 14.28 -6.44 37.51
C ALA A 9 13.77 -6.61 36.07
N THR A 10 14.62 -6.36 35.06
CA THR A 10 14.25 -6.55 33.65
C THR A 10 13.96 -8.01 33.33
N ALA A 11 14.73 -8.96 33.86
CA ALA A 11 14.49 -10.38 33.68
C ALA A 11 13.13 -10.81 34.26
N VAL A 12 12.78 -10.30 35.45
CA VAL A 12 11.47 -10.55 36.08
C VAL A 12 10.34 -9.96 35.23
N LEU A 13 10.47 -8.73 34.75
CA LEU A 13 9.45 -8.10 33.90
C LEU A 13 9.25 -8.85 32.57
N LEU A 14 10.34 -9.29 31.94
CA LEU A 14 10.27 -10.14 30.75
C LEU A 14 9.59 -11.48 31.06
N ALA A 15 9.94 -12.11 32.18
CA ALA A 15 9.30 -13.36 32.60
C ALA A 15 7.80 -13.18 32.84
N GLN A 16 7.38 -12.07 33.46
CA GLN A 16 5.97 -11.73 33.63
C GLN A 16 5.25 -11.51 32.31
N PHE A 17 5.88 -10.80 31.36
CA PHE A 17 5.33 -10.60 30.03
C PHE A 17 5.15 -11.92 29.27
N LEU A 18 6.18 -12.78 29.28
CA LEU A 18 6.13 -14.10 28.66
C LEU A 18 5.08 -15.02 29.31
N ASN A 19 4.98 -14.98 30.65
CA ASN A 19 3.95 -15.73 31.34
C ASN A 19 2.55 -15.25 30.92
N GLY A 20 2.32 -13.94 30.88
CA GLY A 20 1.06 -13.36 30.44
C GLY A 20 0.74 -13.61 28.96
N LEU A 21 1.74 -13.78 28.10
CA LEU A 21 1.51 -14.22 26.71
C LEU A 21 1.00 -15.66 26.67
N ILE A 22 1.59 -16.57 27.45
CA ILE A 22 1.29 -18.00 27.36
C ILE A 22 0.03 -18.38 28.14
N THR A 23 -0.18 -17.82 29.33
CA THR A 23 -1.21 -18.27 30.27
C THR A 23 -2.52 -17.50 30.17
N ASN A 24 -2.53 -16.33 29.54
CA ASN A 24 -3.73 -15.52 29.44
C ASN A 24 -4.68 -16.09 28.37
N PRO A 25 -5.88 -16.56 28.75
CA PRO A 25 -6.83 -17.16 27.82
C PRO A 25 -7.35 -16.14 26.79
N GLY A 26 -7.24 -14.84 27.04
CA GLY A 26 -7.64 -13.79 26.09
C GLY A 26 -6.81 -13.73 24.80
N TRP A 27 -5.66 -14.41 24.73
CA TRP A 27 -4.90 -14.53 23.48
C TRP A 27 -5.45 -15.59 22.53
N GLU A 28 -6.23 -16.55 23.03
CA GLU A 28 -6.88 -17.60 22.24
C GLU A 28 -5.94 -18.26 21.20
N TRP A 29 -4.76 -18.74 21.66
CA TRP A 29 -3.73 -19.31 20.78
C TRP A 29 -4.24 -20.43 19.87
N ASP A 30 -5.23 -21.20 20.31
CA ASP A 30 -5.88 -22.23 19.51
C ASP A 30 -6.63 -21.66 18.30
N VAL A 31 -7.34 -20.54 18.49
CA VAL A 31 -8.06 -19.83 17.41
C VAL A 31 -7.05 -19.20 16.45
N PHE A 32 -6.01 -18.56 16.99
CA PHE A 32 -4.92 -18.04 16.17
C PHE A 32 -4.32 -19.12 15.26
N ALA A 33 -3.98 -20.30 15.82
CA ALA A 33 -3.40 -21.40 15.06
C ALA A 33 -4.33 -21.91 13.94
N GLN A 34 -5.64 -21.96 14.18
CA GLN A 34 -6.64 -22.34 13.17
C GLN A 34 -6.68 -21.35 12.00
N PHE A 35 -6.66 -20.04 12.29
CA PHE A 35 -6.73 -19.01 11.26
C PHE A 35 -5.38 -18.73 10.57
N PHE A 36 -4.26 -18.97 11.25
CA PHE A 36 -2.92 -18.68 10.73
C PHE A 36 -2.65 -19.36 9.38
N THR A 37 -3.11 -20.60 9.20
CA THR A 37 -3.02 -21.35 7.94
C THR A 37 -4.33 -21.44 7.18
N ALA A 38 -5.35 -20.66 7.56
CA ALA A 38 -6.63 -20.67 6.86
C ALA A 38 -6.43 -20.23 5.40
N PRO A 39 -7.03 -20.93 4.41
CA PRO A 39 -6.86 -20.60 2.99
C PRO A 39 -7.17 -19.14 2.66
N THR A 40 -8.16 -18.54 3.34
CA THR A 40 -8.52 -17.13 3.19
C THR A 40 -7.40 -16.18 3.61
N ILE A 41 -6.73 -16.45 4.74
CA ILE A 41 -5.63 -15.62 5.24
C ILE A 41 -4.42 -15.76 4.32
N LEU A 42 -4.05 -16.99 3.96
CA LEU A 42 -2.93 -17.22 3.03
C LEU A 42 -3.18 -16.57 1.67
N LYS A 43 -4.41 -16.63 1.15
CA LYS A 43 -4.80 -15.93 -0.08
C LYS A 43 -4.71 -14.41 0.07
N ALA A 44 -5.16 -13.85 1.19
CA ALA A 44 -5.07 -12.41 1.43
C ALA A 44 -3.61 -11.92 1.51
N VAL A 45 -2.74 -12.67 2.19
CA VAL A 45 -1.30 -12.41 2.24
C VAL A 45 -0.71 -12.47 0.83
N TRP A 46 -1.04 -13.51 0.07
CA TRP A 46 -0.56 -13.66 -1.30
C TRP A 46 -0.99 -12.50 -2.21
N ILE A 47 -2.25 -12.07 -2.14
CA ILE A 47 -2.75 -10.91 -2.88
C ILE A 47 -2.01 -9.63 -2.46
N THR A 48 -1.77 -9.44 -1.17
CA THR A 48 -1.03 -8.26 -0.66
C THR A 48 0.40 -8.23 -1.19
N LEU A 49 1.07 -9.38 -1.24
CA LEU A 49 2.41 -9.51 -1.82
C LEU A 49 2.39 -9.21 -3.32
N GLN A 50 1.42 -9.75 -4.06
CA GLN A 50 1.25 -9.47 -5.48
C GLN A 50 1.01 -7.98 -5.74
N LEU A 51 0.07 -7.35 -5.02
CA LEU A 51 -0.23 -5.92 -5.14
C LEU A 51 1.00 -5.06 -4.79
N THR A 52 1.74 -5.41 -3.74
CA THR A 52 2.97 -4.72 -3.35
C THR A 52 4.04 -4.83 -4.44
N PHE A 53 4.23 -6.04 -4.99
CA PHE A 53 5.18 -6.29 -6.06
C PHE A 53 4.83 -5.49 -7.32
N TYR A 54 3.60 -5.62 -7.83
CA TYR A 54 3.16 -4.90 -9.02
C TYR A 54 3.16 -3.39 -8.80
N GLY A 55 2.66 -2.91 -7.66
CA GLY A 55 2.65 -1.49 -7.32
C GLY A 55 4.07 -0.90 -7.24
N THR A 56 5.01 -1.61 -6.62
CA THR A 56 6.41 -1.18 -6.55
C THR A 56 7.07 -1.22 -7.93
N ALA A 57 6.87 -2.28 -8.71
CA ALA A 57 7.45 -2.41 -10.04
C ALA A 57 6.97 -1.29 -10.99
N ILE A 58 5.65 -1.06 -11.05
CA ILE A 58 5.05 -0.01 -11.89
C ILE A 58 5.48 1.37 -11.37
N GLY A 59 5.39 1.61 -10.06
CA GLY A 59 5.79 2.88 -9.45
C GLY A 59 7.27 3.20 -9.68
N PHE A 60 8.14 2.21 -9.61
CA PHE A 60 9.57 2.36 -9.87
C PHE A 60 9.84 2.65 -11.36
N ALA A 61 9.20 1.91 -12.27
CA ALA A 61 9.32 2.16 -13.71
C ALA A 61 8.86 3.58 -14.09
N LEU A 62 7.71 4.03 -13.58
CA LEU A 62 7.24 5.40 -13.74
C LEU A 62 8.20 6.41 -13.13
N GLY A 63 8.73 6.12 -11.94
CA GLY A 63 9.73 6.96 -11.27
C GLY A 63 10.99 7.17 -12.11
N ILE A 64 11.47 6.13 -12.80
CA ILE A 64 12.62 6.21 -13.72
C ILE A 64 12.29 7.15 -14.89
N VAL A 65 11.13 6.97 -15.54
CA VAL A 65 10.71 7.83 -16.66
C VAL A 65 10.64 9.30 -16.20
N LEU A 66 10.03 9.57 -15.06
CA LEU A 66 9.91 10.91 -14.50
C LEU A 66 11.27 11.52 -14.12
N ALA A 67 12.21 10.70 -13.65
CA ALA A 67 13.58 11.13 -13.37
C ALA A 67 14.27 11.61 -14.65
N PHE A 68 14.16 10.84 -15.75
CA PHE A 68 14.68 11.28 -17.04
C PHE A 68 13.98 12.55 -17.56
N MET A 69 12.65 12.65 -17.42
CA MET A 69 11.92 13.86 -17.78
C MET A 69 12.36 15.09 -16.98
N ARG A 70 12.71 14.93 -15.69
CA ARG A 70 13.23 16.02 -14.85
C ARG A 70 14.61 16.51 -15.28
N LEU A 71 15.46 15.62 -15.78
CA LEU A 71 16.81 15.95 -16.27
C LEU A 71 16.82 16.46 -17.72
N SER A 72 15.68 16.36 -18.42
CA SER A 72 15.57 16.83 -19.80
C SER A 72 15.77 18.35 -19.91
N ALA A 73 16.43 18.77 -21.00
CA ALA A 73 16.53 20.19 -21.37
C ALA A 73 15.17 20.78 -21.82
N SER A 74 14.18 19.93 -22.15
CA SER A 74 12.84 20.38 -22.53
C SER A 74 12.07 20.91 -21.32
N GLY A 75 11.75 22.21 -21.34
CA GLY A 75 10.93 22.83 -20.30
C GLY A 75 9.56 22.19 -20.14
N PHE A 76 8.98 21.65 -21.23
CA PHE A 76 7.70 20.95 -21.19
C PHE A 76 7.78 19.65 -20.38
N LEU A 77 8.73 18.76 -20.71
CA LEU A 77 8.91 17.48 -20.00
C LEU A 77 9.19 17.70 -18.52
N ARG A 78 10.02 18.70 -18.20
CA ARG A 78 10.32 19.06 -16.82
C ARG A 78 9.08 19.55 -16.06
N THR A 79 8.21 20.32 -16.72
CA THR A 79 6.95 20.82 -16.13
C THR A 79 5.96 19.68 -15.87
N VAL A 80 5.80 18.77 -16.83
CA VAL A 80 4.92 17.59 -16.68
C VAL A 80 5.41 16.72 -15.52
N ALA A 81 6.72 16.44 -15.45
CA ALA A 81 7.28 15.66 -14.35
C ALA A 81 7.13 16.36 -12.99
N TYR A 82 7.25 17.69 -12.95
CA TYR A 82 6.98 18.46 -11.74
C TYR A 82 5.53 18.35 -11.31
N GLY A 83 4.57 18.50 -12.22
CA GLY A 83 3.13 18.41 -11.94
C GLY A 83 2.74 17.04 -11.39
N TYR A 84 3.22 15.96 -12.03
CA TYR A 84 3.00 14.60 -11.54
C TYR A 84 3.56 14.43 -10.12
N ILE A 85 4.84 14.74 -9.90
CA ILE A 85 5.48 14.56 -8.59
C ILE A 85 4.78 15.41 -7.53
N TRP A 86 4.42 16.65 -7.86
CA TRP A 86 3.71 17.54 -6.95
C TRP A 86 2.35 16.98 -6.55
N ALA A 87 1.54 16.49 -7.50
CA ALA A 87 0.22 15.94 -7.22
C ALA A 87 0.32 14.73 -6.27
N PHE A 88 1.13 13.73 -6.62
CA PHE A 88 1.21 12.51 -5.82
C PHE A 88 1.91 12.69 -4.46
N ARG A 89 2.82 13.67 -4.33
CA ARG A 89 3.51 13.94 -3.05
C ARG A 89 2.81 14.96 -2.16
N SER A 90 2.00 15.87 -2.72
CA SER A 90 1.37 16.97 -1.97
C SER A 90 -0.10 16.71 -1.67
N ILE A 91 -0.80 15.93 -2.50
CA ILE A 91 -2.21 15.57 -2.26
C ILE A 91 -2.26 14.47 -1.20
N PRO A 92 -2.98 14.64 -0.08
CA PRO A 92 -3.13 13.61 0.94
C PRO A 92 -3.66 12.29 0.36
N LEU A 93 -3.13 11.16 0.86
CA LEU A 93 -3.49 9.84 0.36
C LEU A 93 -5.01 9.60 0.39
N ILE A 94 -5.69 10.04 1.45
CA ILE A 94 -7.14 9.89 1.58
C ILE A 94 -7.91 10.60 0.45
N VAL A 95 -7.44 11.78 0.02
CA VAL A 95 -8.07 12.51 -1.10
C VAL A 95 -7.86 11.76 -2.41
N GLN A 96 -6.67 11.18 -2.62
CA GLN A 96 -6.40 10.35 -3.78
C GLN A 96 -7.33 9.12 -3.80
N LEU A 97 -7.42 8.40 -2.67
CA LEU A 97 -8.30 7.23 -2.55
C LEU A 97 -9.76 7.58 -2.83
N LEU A 98 -10.25 8.69 -2.28
CA LEU A 98 -11.61 9.16 -2.54
C LEU A 98 -11.81 9.49 -4.03
N PHE A 99 -10.85 10.15 -4.67
CA PHE A 99 -10.92 10.45 -6.10
C PHE A 99 -10.99 9.17 -6.96
N TRP A 100 -10.11 8.20 -6.73
CA TRP A 100 -10.09 6.94 -7.49
C TRP A 100 -11.33 6.09 -7.24
N PHE A 101 -11.80 6.03 -5.99
CA PHE A 101 -13.01 5.29 -5.63
C PHE A 101 -14.27 5.90 -6.27
N ASN A 102 -14.37 7.22 -6.33
CA ASN A 102 -15.51 7.92 -6.94
C ASN A 102 -15.37 8.08 -8.46
N LEU A 103 -14.30 7.58 -9.08
CA LEU A 103 -14.06 7.76 -10.52
C LEU A 103 -15.17 7.14 -11.37
N ALA A 104 -15.69 5.97 -10.97
CA ALA A 104 -16.80 5.28 -11.63
C ALA A 104 -18.14 6.05 -11.53
N TYR A 105 -18.29 6.89 -10.49
CA TYR A 105 -19.45 7.78 -10.41
C TYR A 105 -19.34 8.93 -11.42
N LEU A 106 -18.12 9.42 -11.64
CA LEU A 106 -17.83 10.54 -12.53
C LEU A 106 -17.82 10.13 -14.01
N TYR A 107 -17.36 8.92 -14.30
CA TYR A 107 -17.25 8.35 -15.64
C TYR A 107 -17.93 7.00 -15.68
N LYS A 108 -19.19 6.97 -16.13
CA LYS A 108 -20.01 5.73 -16.19
C LYS A 108 -19.49 4.72 -17.22
N GLU A 109 -18.85 5.19 -18.28
CA GLU A 109 -18.23 4.33 -19.28
C GLU A 109 -16.79 4.78 -19.54
N LEU A 110 -15.86 3.83 -19.49
CA LEU A 110 -14.48 4.02 -19.92
C LEU A 110 -14.36 3.59 -21.38
N THR A 111 -14.34 4.59 -22.26
CA THR A 111 -14.26 4.38 -23.71
C THR A 111 -12.82 4.52 -24.19
N PHE A 112 -12.24 3.42 -24.66
CA PHE A 112 -10.96 3.42 -25.37
C PHE A 112 -11.19 3.69 -26.86
N GLY A 113 -10.67 4.82 -27.34
CA GLY A 113 -10.84 5.28 -28.71
C GLY A 113 -9.85 6.37 -29.10
N ILE A 114 -10.08 6.97 -30.27
CA ILE A 114 -9.30 8.14 -30.71
C ILE A 114 -9.68 9.32 -29.81
N PRO A 115 -8.70 10.09 -29.29
CA PRO A 115 -9.00 11.33 -28.58
C PRO A 115 -9.88 12.23 -29.45
N PHE A 116 -11.08 12.58 -28.97
CA PHE A 116 -12.11 13.36 -29.69
C PHE A 116 -12.76 12.67 -30.91
N GLY A 117 -12.60 11.34 -31.06
CA GLY A 117 -13.23 10.53 -32.10
C GLY A 117 -14.16 9.45 -31.53
N PRO A 118 -14.66 8.52 -32.37
CA PRO A 118 -15.52 7.42 -31.91
C PRO A 118 -14.76 6.43 -31.01
N GLY A 119 -15.47 5.92 -30.01
CA GLY A 119 -14.99 4.85 -29.14
C GLY A 119 -15.01 3.50 -29.85
N PHE A 120 -13.93 2.73 -29.76
CA PHE A 120 -13.90 1.36 -30.30
C PHE A 120 -14.31 0.32 -29.26
N PHE A 121 -13.95 0.56 -27.99
CA PHE A 121 -14.28 -0.32 -26.88
C PHE A 121 -14.80 0.52 -25.71
N SER A 122 -16.02 0.28 -25.25
CA SER A 122 -16.55 0.84 -24.02
C SER A 122 -16.68 -0.25 -22.97
N PHE A 123 -16.27 0.08 -21.74
CA PHE A 123 -16.50 -0.76 -20.58
C PHE A 123 -17.38 0.03 -19.61
N ASP A 124 -18.51 -0.58 -19.23
CA ASP A 124 -19.33 -0.05 -18.15
C ASP A 124 -18.53 -0.14 -16.84
N THR A 125 -18.57 0.92 -16.06
CA THR A 125 -17.90 1.00 -14.76
C THR A 125 -18.84 0.67 -13.61
N MET A 126 -20.13 0.39 -13.88
CA MET A 126 -21.14 -0.08 -12.94
C MET A 126 -21.71 -1.45 -13.29
#